data_AF-A0A832EIH7-F1
#
_entry.id   AF-A0A832EIH7-F1
#
_cell.length_a   1.000
_cell.length_b   1.000
_cell.length_c   1.000
_cell.angle_alpha   90.00
_cell.angle_beta   90.00
_cell.angle_gamma   90.00
#
_symmetry.space_group_name_H-M   'P 1'
#
loop_
_entity.id
_entity.type
_entity.pdbx_description
1 polymer ?
#
loop_
_entity_poly.entity_id
_entity_poly.type
_entity_poly.pdbx_seq_one_letter_code
_entity_poly.pdbx_strand_id
1 'polypeptide(L)' 'ISTGAGDHFNAGFCLGKLIGADNEVALQLGVATSGYYVRTAKSPAPGDLVSFLETL' A
#
# COMPACT_ATOMS: atom_id res chain seq x y z
N ILE A 1 13.73 12.03 -7.43
CA ILE A 1 13.04 11.05 -8.31
C ILE A 1 12.61 9.90 -7.42
N SER A 2 11.30 9.71 -7.22
CA SER A 2 10.75 8.68 -6.33
C SER A 2 10.68 7.35 -7.08
N THR A 3 11.71 6.51 -6.98
CA THR A 3 11.71 5.22 -7.68
C THR A 3 10.93 4.15 -6.91
N GLY A 4 10.92 4.18 -5.58
CA GLY A 4 10.27 3.13 -4.78
C GLY A 4 8.74 3.26 -4.62
N ALA A 5 8.16 4.46 -4.73
CA ALA A 5 6.74 4.66 -4.42
C ALA A 5 5.79 3.93 -5.40
N GLY A 6 6.17 3.84 -6.68
CA GLY A 6 5.41 3.09 -7.69
C GLY A 6 5.47 1.59 -7.46
N ASP A 7 6.64 1.06 -7.09
CA ASP A 7 6.81 -0.36 -6.76
C ASP A 7 5.96 -0.75 -5.54
N HIS A 8 5.92 0.10 -4.52
CA HIS A 8 5.08 -0.10 -3.34
C HIS A 8 3.59 0.01 -3.66
N PHE A 9 3.20 0.92 -4.55
CA PHE A 9 1.83 0.99 -5.04
C PHE A 9 1.42 -0.32 -5.73
N ASN A 10 2.24 -0.80 -6.67
CA ASN A 10 1.96 -2.03 -7.41
C ASN A 10 1.93 -3.25 -6.47
N ALA A 11 2.85 -3.32 -5.51
CA ALA A 11 2.87 -4.39 -4.52
C ALA A 11 1.59 -4.41 -3.66
N GLY A 12 1.14 -3.24 -3.18
CA GLY A 12 -0.11 -3.11 -2.42
C GLY A 12 -1.34 -3.47 -3.25
N PHE A 13 -1.40 -3.05 -4.51
CA PHE A 13 -2.49 -3.41 -5.41
C PHE A 13 -2.53 -4.93 -5.67
N CYS A 14 -1.38 -5.53 -5.99
CA CYS A 14 -1.25 -6.98 -6.17
C CYS A 14 -1.65 -7.75 -4.92
N LEU A 15 -1.28 -7.27 -3.71
CA LEU A 15 -1.73 -7.86 -2.45
C LEU A 15 -3.26 -7.89 -2.37
N GLY A 16 -3.92 -6.77 -2.67
CA GLY A 16 -5.39 -6.71 -2.71
C GLY A 16 -6.01 -7.71 -3.68
N LYS A 17 -5.43 -7.88 -4.88
CA LYS A 17 -5.89 -8.89 -5.83
C LYS A 17 -5.66 -10.32 -5.34
N LEU A 18 -4.51 -10.60 -4.71
CA LEU A 18 -4.18 -11.93 -4.19
C LEU A 18 -5.09 -12.38 -3.05
N ILE A 19 -5.59 -11.45 -2.24
CA ILE A 19 -6.56 -11.74 -1.17
C ILE A 19 -8.02 -11.75 -1.67
N GLY A 20 -8.26 -11.64 -2.98
CA GLY A 20 -9.59 -11.69 -3.58
C GLY A 20 -10.40 -10.40 -3.46
N ALA A 21 -9.76 -9.28 -3.13
CA ALA A 21 -10.46 -8.00 -3.02
C ALA A 21 -10.89 -7.45 -4.39
N ASP A 22 -11.94 -6.64 -4.38
CA ASP A 22 -12.32 -5.86 -5.54
C ASP A 22 -11.26 -4.79 -5.89
N ASN A 23 -11.48 -4.10 -7.00
CA ASN A 23 -10.51 -3.12 -7.49
C ASN A 23 -10.43 -1.87 -6.61
N GLU A 24 -11.50 -1.52 -5.89
CA GLU A 24 -11.53 -0.35 -5.02
C GLU A 24 -10.65 -0.59 -3.80
N VAL A 25 -10.82 -1.75 -3.14
CA VAL A 25 -10.00 -2.15 -2.01
C VAL A 25 -8.54 -2.40 -2.43
N ALA A 26 -8.30 -3.03 -3.59
CA ALA A 26 -6.95 -3.19 -4.10
C ALA A 26 -6.27 -1.84 -4.40
N LEU A 27 -7.02 -0.86 -4.92
CA LEU A 27 -6.54 0.49 -5.14
C LEU A 27 -6.17 1.18 -3.81
N GLN A 28 -7.04 1.08 -2.79
CA GLN A 28 -6.73 1.61 -1.46
C GLN A 28 -5.47 0.99 -0.86
N LEU A 29 -5.28 -0.33 -0.99
CA LEU A 29 -4.06 -1.00 -0.53
C LEU A 29 -2.81 -0.51 -1.26
N GLY A 30 -2.89 -0.28 -2.58
CA GLY A 30 -1.81 0.33 -3.35
C GLY A 30 -1.46 1.74 -2.87
N VAL A 31 -2.47 2.60 -2.70
CA VAL A 31 -2.29 3.96 -2.19
C VAL A 31 -1.70 3.95 -0.78
N ALA A 32 -2.22 3.11 0.11
CA ALA A 32 -1.75 3.01 1.49
C ALA A 32 -0.28 2.52 1.56
N THR A 33 0.08 1.49 0.79
CA THR A 33 1.44 0.94 0.77
C THR A 33 2.44 1.96 0.22
N SER A 34 2.07 2.67 -0.84
CA SER A 34 2.88 3.76 -1.42
C SER A 34 3.00 4.94 -0.46
N GLY A 35 1.89 5.36 0.15
CA GLY A 35 1.80 6.47 1.08
C GLY A 35 2.63 6.26 2.34
N TYR A 36 2.64 5.04 2.88
CA TYR A 36 3.48 4.65 4.00
C TYR A 36 4.97 4.72 3.62
N TYR A 37 5.35 4.16 2.47
CA TYR A 37 6.73 4.20 1.99
C TYR A 37 7.24 5.62 1.80
N VAL A 38 6.45 6.50 1.17
CA VAL A 38 6.84 7.91 0.96
C VAL A 38 7.06 8.65 2.29
N ARG A 39 6.32 8.31 3.34
CA ARG A 39 6.42 8.96 4.66
C ARG A 39 7.55 8.42 5.53
N THR A 40 7.86 7.13 5.42
CA THR A 40 8.75 6.43 6.35
C THR A 40 10.05 5.94 5.73
N ALA A 41 10.13 5.92 4.39
CA ALA A 41 11.16 5.26 3.61
C ALA A 41 11.31 3.74 3.92
N LYS A 42 10.24 3.10 4.40
CA LYS A 42 10.18 1.66 4.73
C LYS A 42 8.99 0.99 4.08
N SER A 43 9.12 -0.29 3.76
CA SER A 43 7.97 -1.12 3.37
C SER A 43 7.12 -1.44 4.61
N PRO A 44 5.79 -1.32 4.56
CA PRO A 44 4.94 -1.61 5.70
C PRO A 44 4.86 -3.12 5.98
N ALA A 45 4.85 -3.50 7.26
CA ALA A 45 4.32 -4.81 7.67
C ALA A 45 2.78 -4.76 7.67
N PRO A 46 2.07 -5.91 7.77
CA PRO A 46 0.61 -5.92 7.78
C PRO A 46 0.00 -5.02 8.87
N GLY A 47 0.57 -4.99 10.08
CA GLY A 47 0.10 -4.13 11.17
C GLY A 47 0.30 -2.63 10.89
N ASP A 48 1.44 -2.26 10.30
CA ASP A 48 1.70 -0.89 9.87
C ASP A 48 0.67 -0.41 8.85
N LEU A 49 0.31 -1.29 7.91
CA LEU A 49 -0.64 -0.98 6.86
C LEU A 49 -2.06 -0.80 7.41
N VAL A 50 -2.48 -1.63 8.36
CA VAL A 50 -3.77 -1.49 9.06
C VAL A 50 -3.83 -0.14 9.78
N SER A 51 -2.84 0.15 10.63
CA SER A 51 -2.81 1.43 11.36
C SER A 51 -2.72 2.64 10.42
N PHE A 52 -2.04 2.52 9.28
CA PHE A 52 -1.96 3.60 8.31
C PHE A 52 -3.29 3.82 7.57
N LEU A 53 -4.00 2.74 7.21
CA LEU A 53 -5.31 2.82 6.57
C LEU A 53 -6.34 3.54 7.45
N GLU A 54 -6.27 3.39 8.78
CA GLU A 54 -7.12 4.12 9.74
C GLU A 54 -6.86 5.64 9.75
N THR A 55 -5.77 6.11 9.13
CA THR A 55 -5.43 7.54 9.03
C THR A 55 -5.78 8.18 7.68
N LEU A 56 -6.23 7.38 6.71
CA LEU A 56 -6.61 7.83 5.36
C LEU A 56 -8.11 8.19 5.30
#